data_AF-A0A3C0EGH2-F1
#
_entry.id   AF-A0A3C0EGH2-F1
#
_cell.length_a   1.000
_cell.length_b   1.000
_cell.length_c   1.000
_cell.angle_alpha   90.00
_cell.angle_beta   90.00
_cell.angle_gamma   90.00
#
_symmetry.space_group_name_H-M   'P 1'
#
loop_
_entity.id
_entity.type
_entity.pdbx_description
1 polymer ?
#
loop_
_entity_poly.entity_id
_entity_poly.type
_entity_poly.pdbx_seq_one_letter_code
_entity_poly.pdbx_strand_id
1 'polypeptide(L)'
;LITGDYLLEGINIDMRDPNAVLQLQNIRIDTVTGSYDGNHADCVQTWGGPSELRIDRMTGRTTYQGFFLHPEQFADTTPILFDMRNINIIGLPGAAYLYWQATDYPLVTQNCWASPDADSPWPTGVLWPKNDPVWGDVQQGVPPTGDFVTTNVGINYVSPGYQGTSAFAYDDFNSITGLNLQGSSMQSIDDTLVLTWGDRQGASAWQNEKQPVANGFETMFEFCITDQHNGGADGFALVIQNDSNTVLGAGSYRLGYGHDIYNSLAIEFDTWLDTSVSDPNDNHVSIHTRGALLNSPDESCSIASATPSVNLSDGQVHLVDVLYEDGTLYVFIDDMNTPVIEVDYDLENLGLDAGKAWIGFTAGTGWRYQTQEILSWYFMGYE
;
A
#
# COMPACT_ATOMS: atom_id res chain seq x y z
N LEU A 1 17.96 -6.44 -1.91
CA LEU A 1 18.87 -7.39 -2.58
C LEU A 1 19.69 -8.14 -1.53
N ILE A 2 19.67 -9.47 -1.57
CA ILE A 2 20.58 -10.36 -0.83
C ILE A 2 21.46 -11.05 -1.88
N THR A 3 22.77 -10.86 -1.83
CA THR A 3 23.70 -11.36 -2.86
C THR A 3 25.07 -11.71 -2.27
N GLY A 4 25.83 -12.55 -2.97
CA GLY A 4 27.19 -12.94 -2.60
C GLY A 4 27.65 -14.18 -3.38
N ASP A 5 28.96 -14.32 -3.56
CA ASP A 5 29.56 -15.40 -4.37
C ASP A 5 29.25 -16.82 -3.83
N TYR A 6 28.93 -16.93 -2.53
CA TYR A 6 28.64 -18.19 -1.84
C TYR A 6 27.53 -17.99 -0.80
N LEU A 7 26.45 -17.31 -1.19
CA LEU A 7 25.30 -17.12 -0.32
C LEU A 7 24.72 -18.49 0.05
N LEU A 8 24.69 -18.84 1.33
CA LEU A 8 24.22 -20.16 1.80
C LEU A 8 22.72 -20.17 2.09
N GLU A 9 22.17 -19.04 2.54
CA GLU A 9 20.76 -18.87 2.92
C GLU A 9 20.27 -17.49 2.51
N GLY A 10 18.97 -17.36 2.30
CA GLY A 10 18.28 -16.09 2.17
C GLY A 10 17.82 -15.56 3.53
N ILE A 11 16.51 -15.60 3.78
CA ILE A 11 15.88 -15.08 5.00
C ILE A 11 15.47 -16.23 5.92
N ASN A 12 16.02 -16.24 7.14
CA ASN A 12 15.67 -17.20 8.18
C ASN A 12 14.84 -16.50 9.24
N ILE A 13 13.58 -16.89 9.37
CA ILE A 13 12.63 -16.28 10.30
C ILE A 13 12.56 -17.14 11.57
N ASP A 14 12.74 -16.52 12.75
CA ASP A 14 12.64 -17.11 14.09
C ASP A 14 11.98 -16.12 15.06
N MET A 15 10.64 -16.09 15.09
CA MET A 15 9.86 -15.10 15.85
C MET A 15 9.34 -15.64 17.19
N ARG A 16 8.99 -16.93 17.25
CA ARG A 16 8.52 -17.66 18.45
C ARG A 16 7.37 -16.98 19.20
N ASP A 17 6.55 -16.22 18.49
CA ASP A 17 5.38 -15.54 19.03
C ASP A 17 4.15 -15.97 18.24
N PRO A 18 3.15 -16.60 18.90
CA PRO A 18 1.94 -17.08 18.24
C PRO A 18 1.02 -15.97 17.72
N ASN A 19 1.34 -14.69 17.96
CA ASN A 19 0.60 -13.54 17.40
C ASN A 19 1.45 -12.70 16.44
N ALA A 20 2.67 -13.12 16.12
CA ALA A 20 3.52 -12.34 15.22
C ALA A 20 2.94 -12.34 13.80
N VAL A 21 2.97 -11.16 13.19
CA VAL A 21 2.72 -10.90 11.77
C VAL A 21 4.03 -10.42 11.16
N LEU A 22 4.44 -11.00 10.04
CA LEU A 22 5.60 -10.55 9.27
C LEU A 22 5.21 -10.24 7.84
N GLN A 23 5.54 -9.04 7.37
CA GLN A 23 5.37 -8.62 5.98
C GLN A 23 6.73 -8.39 5.32
N LEU A 24 6.90 -8.94 4.12
CA LEU A 24 8.11 -8.87 3.31
C LEU A 24 7.75 -8.40 1.89
N GLN A 25 8.36 -7.31 1.43
CA GLN A 25 8.04 -6.71 0.14
C GLN A 25 9.29 -6.33 -0.66
N ASN A 26 9.20 -6.41 -1.99
CA ASN A 26 10.25 -5.95 -2.92
C ASN A 26 11.61 -6.62 -2.68
N ILE A 27 11.61 -7.94 -2.51
CA ILE A 27 12.80 -8.71 -2.15
C ILE A 27 13.41 -9.38 -3.37
N ARG A 28 14.71 -9.13 -3.59
CA ARG A 28 15.55 -9.93 -4.47
C ARG A 28 16.57 -10.75 -3.69
N ILE A 29 16.60 -12.05 -3.92
CA ILE A 29 17.60 -12.98 -3.40
C ILE A 29 18.32 -13.58 -4.61
N ASP A 30 19.60 -13.24 -4.77
CA ASP A 30 20.46 -13.92 -5.74
C ASP A 30 20.74 -15.35 -5.28
N THR A 31 21.54 -16.10 -6.03
CA THR A 31 21.65 -17.55 -5.86
C THR A 31 22.06 -17.97 -4.45
N VAL A 32 21.12 -18.55 -3.69
CA VAL A 32 21.44 -19.34 -2.51
C VAL A 32 21.96 -20.70 -2.95
N THR A 33 23.05 -21.15 -2.33
CA THR A 33 23.83 -22.32 -2.76
C THR A 33 23.78 -23.40 -1.70
N GLY A 34 23.11 -24.49 -2.02
CA GLY A 34 22.91 -25.65 -1.18
C GLY A 34 22.70 -26.94 -1.97
N SER A 35 22.42 -28.02 -1.26
CA SER A 35 22.19 -29.35 -1.83
C SER A 35 21.45 -30.24 -0.85
N TYR A 36 20.80 -31.28 -1.38
CA TYR A 36 20.11 -32.29 -0.57
C TYR A 36 20.97 -32.93 0.52
N ASP A 37 22.21 -33.30 0.22
CA ASP A 37 23.12 -33.98 1.16
C ASP A 37 23.92 -33.02 2.07
N GLY A 38 23.70 -31.71 1.91
CA GLY A 38 24.50 -30.67 2.55
C GLY A 38 23.63 -29.60 3.20
N ASN A 39 23.95 -28.33 2.95
CA ASN A 39 23.13 -27.21 3.40
C ASN A 39 21.83 -27.15 2.60
N HIS A 40 20.69 -27.10 3.28
CA HIS A 40 19.38 -26.96 2.64
C HIS A 40 19.12 -25.47 2.40
N ALA A 41 19.85 -24.89 1.45
CA ALA A 41 19.76 -23.47 1.15
C ALA A 41 18.34 -23.08 0.71
N ASP A 42 17.70 -22.19 1.48
CA ASP A 42 16.37 -21.66 1.25
C ASP A 42 16.43 -20.17 0.89
N CYS A 43 15.60 -19.72 -0.05
CA CYS A 43 15.37 -18.29 -0.23
C CYS A 43 14.67 -17.70 1.02
N VAL A 44 13.66 -18.39 1.55
CA VAL A 44 12.99 -18.02 2.80
C VAL A 44 12.61 -19.27 3.59
N GLN A 45 12.90 -19.26 4.88
CA GLN A 45 12.51 -20.33 5.80
C GLN A 45 11.93 -19.79 7.10
N THR A 46 10.96 -20.52 7.67
CA THR A 46 10.16 -20.04 8.83
C THR A 46 10.27 -20.96 10.04
N TRP A 47 11.42 -21.04 10.70
CA TRP A 47 11.57 -21.80 11.94
C TRP A 47 10.95 -21.06 13.13
N GLY A 48 9.98 -21.62 13.84
CA GLY A 48 9.32 -20.88 14.92
C GLY A 48 8.73 -19.57 14.37
N GLY A 49 8.15 -19.68 13.19
CA GLY A 49 7.74 -18.56 12.34
C GLY A 49 6.54 -17.80 12.90
N PRO A 50 6.11 -16.75 12.18
CA PRO A 50 4.95 -15.95 12.56
C PRO A 50 3.65 -16.77 12.44
N SER A 51 2.61 -16.28 13.10
CA SER A 51 1.24 -16.74 12.87
C SER A 51 0.71 -16.26 11.51
N GLU A 52 1.20 -15.13 11.02
CA GLU A 52 0.86 -14.60 9.71
C GLU A 52 2.11 -14.15 8.95
N LEU A 53 2.26 -14.63 7.71
CA LEU A 53 3.34 -14.24 6.83
C LEU A 53 2.76 -13.69 5.52
N ARG A 54 3.12 -12.46 5.18
CA ARG A 54 2.76 -11.81 3.91
C ARG A 54 4.04 -11.58 3.10
N ILE A 55 4.10 -12.11 1.89
CA ILE A 55 5.21 -11.86 0.97
C ILE A 55 4.63 -11.34 -0.33
N ASP A 56 5.08 -10.15 -0.76
CA ASP A 56 4.72 -9.60 -2.06
C ASP A 56 5.95 -9.12 -2.84
N ARG A 57 5.89 -9.25 -4.17
CA ARG A 57 6.95 -8.83 -5.12
C ARG A 57 8.32 -9.36 -4.73
N MET A 58 8.49 -10.68 -4.82
CA MET A 58 9.77 -11.34 -4.52
C MET A 58 10.35 -12.05 -5.74
N THR A 59 11.67 -12.00 -5.90
CA THR A 59 12.40 -12.84 -6.86
C THR A 59 13.59 -13.53 -6.19
N GLY A 60 13.63 -14.87 -6.24
CA GLY A 60 14.68 -15.68 -5.61
C GLY A 60 15.33 -16.66 -6.58
N ARG A 61 16.62 -16.96 -6.37
CA ARG A 61 17.36 -18.02 -7.09
C ARG A 61 17.97 -19.00 -6.10
N THR A 62 17.91 -20.29 -6.40
CA THR A 62 18.41 -21.34 -5.50
C THR A 62 19.00 -22.51 -6.28
N THR A 63 20.04 -23.16 -5.75
CA THR A 63 20.52 -24.46 -6.25
C THR A 63 19.89 -25.65 -5.51
N TYR A 64 19.00 -25.38 -4.56
CA TYR A 64 18.27 -26.42 -3.84
C TYR A 64 16.82 -25.99 -3.60
N GLN A 65 16.47 -25.38 -2.47
CA GLN A 65 15.09 -25.04 -2.09
C GLN A 65 14.78 -23.55 -2.20
N GLY A 66 13.51 -23.24 -2.48
CA GLY A 66 13.03 -21.85 -2.55
C GLY A 66 12.45 -21.43 -1.22
N PHE A 67 11.29 -21.99 -0.88
CA PHE A 67 10.65 -21.79 0.41
C PHE A 67 10.68 -23.07 1.23
N PHE A 68 11.01 -22.96 2.51
CA PHE A 68 10.78 -24.00 3.52
C PHE A 68 9.88 -23.45 4.62
N LEU A 69 8.58 -23.69 4.47
CA LEU A 69 7.55 -23.12 5.33
C LEU A 69 7.15 -24.13 6.40
N HIS A 70 7.74 -23.97 7.59
CA HIS A 70 7.50 -24.82 8.75
C HIS A 70 7.41 -23.99 10.06
N PRO A 71 6.46 -23.04 10.15
CA PRO A 71 6.34 -22.10 11.27
C PRO A 71 6.25 -22.75 12.65
N GLU A 72 5.69 -23.95 12.73
CA GLU A 72 5.53 -24.72 13.97
C GLU A 72 6.82 -25.43 14.40
N GLN A 73 7.87 -25.40 13.57
CA GLN A 73 9.13 -26.04 13.92
C GLN A 73 9.82 -25.25 15.05
N PHE A 74 10.07 -25.90 16.18
CA PHE A 74 10.77 -25.31 17.34
C PHE A 74 9.98 -24.25 18.13
N ALA A 75 8.71 -23.98 17.80
CA ALA A 75 7.82 -23.13 18.60
C ALA A 75 6.36 -23.62 18.55
N ASP A 76 5.59 -23.31 19.59
CA ASP A 76 4.14 -23.56 19.65
C ASP A 76 3.39 -22.43 18.91
N THR A 77 3.68 -22.25 17.62
CA THR A 77 2.97 -21.30 16.74
C THR A 77 1.72 -21.97 16.18
N THR A 78 0.62 -21.23 16.02
CA THR A 78 -0.54 -21.68 15.22
C THR A 78 -0.65 -20.78 13.99
N PRO A 79 -0.25 -21.25 12.79
CA PRO A 79 -0.34 -20.43 11.58
C PRO A 79 -1.80 -20.13 11.23
N ILE A 80 -2.11 -18.85 11.05
CA ILE A 80 -3.43 -18.35 10.70
C ILE A 80 -3.52 -18.14 9.17
N LEU A 81 -2.50 -17.53 8.57
CA LEU A 81 -2.45 -17.28 7.13
C LEU A 81 -1.04 -17.05 6.62
N PHE A 82 -0.65 -17.73 5.55
CA PHE A 82 0.50 -17.37 4.74
C PHE A 82 -0.01 -16.85 3.38
N ASP A 83 0.17 -15.56 3.10
CA ASP A 83 -0.25 -14.91 1.85
C ASP A 83 0.97 -14.58 0.99
N MET A 84 1.03 -15.18 -0.18
CA MET A 84 2.19 -15.13 -1.08
C MET A 84 1.77 -14.60 -2.45
N ARG A 85 2.19 -13.39 -2.79
CA ARG A 85 1.79 -12.69 -4.02
C ARG A 85 3.00 -12.25 -4.85
N ASN A 86 2.86 -12.29 -6.17
CA ASN A 86 3.85 -11.77 -7.12
C ASN A 86 5.28 -12.29 -6.82
N ILE A 87 5.44 -13.62 -6.79
CA ILE A 87 6.71 -14.27 -6.44
C ILE A 87 7.26 -15.03 -7.63
N ASN A 88 8.55 -14.89 -7.91
CA ASN A 88 9.28 -15.67 -8.91
C ASN A 88 10.46 -16.41 -8.27
N ILE A 89 10.38 -17.73 -8.17
CA ILE A 89 11.50 -18.57 -7.71
C ILE A 89 12.09 -19.35 -8.88
N ILE A 90 13.40 -19.20 -9.06
CA ILE A 90 14.16 -19.83 -10.13
C ILE A 90 15.12 -20.87 -9.55
N GLY A 91 14.87 -22.13 -9.87
CA GLY A 91 15.75 -23.25 -9.60
C GLY A 91 16.90 -23.32 -10.61
N LEU A 92 18.12 -23.43 -10.10
CA LEU A 92 19.36 -23.67 -10.85
C LEU A 92 19.76 -25.15 -10.76
N PRO A 93 20.80 -25.61 -11.49
CA PRO A 93 21.18 -27.02 -11.51
C PRO A 93 21.22 -27.68 -10.13
N GLY A 94 20.38 -28.72 -9.94
CA GLY A 94 20.22 -29.43 -8.67
C GLY A 94 19.05 -28.98 -7.79
N ALA A 95 18.34 -27.92 -8.16
CA ALA A 95 17.21 -27.40 -7.41
C ALA A 95 15.98 -28.34 -7.44
N ALA A 96 15.26 -28.34 -6.32
CA ALA A 96 14.01 -29.07 -6.12
C ALA A 96 13.20 -28.37 -5.03
N TYR A 97 11.90 -28.66 -4.91
CA TYR A 97 11.10 -28.11 -3.79
C TYR A 97 11.20 -26.57 -3.66
N LEU A 98 10.98 -25.86 -4.76
CA LEU A 98 10.97 -24.40 -4.79
C LEU A 98 9.88 -23.81 -3.90
N TYR A 99 8.74 -24.50 -3.77
CA TYR A 99 7.71 -24.19 -2.79
C TYR A 99 7.48 -25.43 -1.93
N TRP A 100 7.79 -25.34 -0.64
CA TRP A 100 7.58 -26.40 0.32
C TRP A 100 6.79 -25.90 1.53
N GLN A 101 5.63 -26.52 1.75
CA GLN A 101 4.86 -26.41 2.97
C GLN A 101 5.01 -27.70 3.78
N ALA A 102 5.45 -27.58 5.03
CA ALA A 102 5.75 -28.72 5.89
C ALA A 102 4.51 -29.34 6.54
N THR A 103 3.55 -28.52 6.94
CA THR A 103 2.30 -28.90 7.62
C THR A 103 1.10 -28.21 6.98
N ASP A 104 -0.10 -28.76 7.18
CA ASP A 104 -1.32 -28.19 6.61
C ASP A 104 -1.80 -26.99 7.43
N TYR A 105 -1.87 -25.83 6.80
CA TYR A 105 -2.40 -24.58 7.34
C TYR A 105 -2.81 -23.65 6.20
N PRO A 106 -3.64 -22.62 6.45
CA PRO A 106 -4.09 -21.72 5.41
C PRO A 106 -2.91 -21.01 4.73
N LEU A 107 -2.77 -21.28 3.43
CA LEU A 107 -1.78 -20.64 2.57
C LEU A 107 -2.47 -20.30 1.26
N VAL A 108 -2.29 -19.05 0.82
CA VAL A 108 -2.80 -18.56 -0.46
C VAL A 108 -1.65 -18.11 -1.35
N THR A 109 -1.78 -18.40 -2.64
CA THR A 109 -0.83 -17.92 -3.64
C THR A 109 -1.55 -17.14 -4.73
N GLN A 110 -0.97 -16.03 -5.16
CA GLN A 110 -1.50 -15.24 -6.27
C GLN A 110 -0.35 -14.78 -7.15
N ASN A 111 -0.40 -15.10 -8.44
CA ASN A 111 0.66 -14.73 -9.39
C ASN A 111 2.06 -15.19 -8.94
N CYS A 112 2.15 -16.45 -8.49
CA CYS A 112 3.40 -17.09 -8.05
C CYS A 112 3.96 -18.00 -9.15
N TRP A 113 5.29 -18.04 -9.26
CA TRP A 113 6.00 -18.70 -10.35
C TRP A 113 7.14 -19.56 -9.82
N ALA A 114 7.19 -20.80 -10.29
CA ALA A 114 8.24 -21.77 -9.99
C ALA A 114 8.93 -22.20 -11.29
N SER A 115 10.12 -21.67 -11.56
CA SER A 115 10.94 -22.10 -12.70
C SER A 115 11.86 -23.23 -12.26
N PRO A 116 11.60 -24.51 -12.62
CA PRO A 116 12.51 -25.60 -12.28
C PRO A 116 13.89 -25.43 -12.92
N ASP A 117 14.87 -26.18 -12.42
CA ASP A 117 16.11 -26.44 -13.13
C ASP A 117 15.79 -26.95 -14.54
N ALA A 118 16.34 -26.26 -15.55
CA ALA A 118 16.07 -26.51 -16.95
C ALA A 118 16.47 -27.92 -17.41
N ASP A 119 17.46 -28.52 -16.74
CA ASP A 119 17.96 -29.87 -17.05
C ASP A 119 17.39 -30.93 -16.09
N SER A 120 16.48 -30.57 -15.18
CA SER A 120 15.95 -31.49 -14.20
C SER A 120 15.15 -32.62 -14.86
N PRO A 121 15.39 -33.89 -14.48
CA PRO A 121 14.55 -35.00 -14.90
C PRO A 121 13.16 -34.99 -14.23
N TRP A 122 12.94 -34.10 -13.25
CA TRP A 122 11.70 -34.01 -12.46
C TRP A 122 11.21 -32.56 -12.36
N PRO A 123 10.89 -31.87 -13.48
CA PRO A 123 10.53 -30.45 -13.47
C PRO A 123 9.24 -30.15 -12.69
N THR A 124 8.38 -31.15 -12.48
CA THR A 124 7.17 -31.03 -11.64
C THR A 124 7.43 -31.28 -10.15
N GLY A 125 8.65 -31.66 -9.78
CA GLY A 125 9.07 -31.92 -8.39
C GLY A 125 9.39 -30.66 -7.57
N VAL A 126 9.02 -29.48 -8.08
CA VAL A 126 9.33 -28.19 -7.45
C VAL A 126 8.28 -27.73 -6.43
N LEU A 127 7.15 -28.42 -6.33
CA LEU A 127 6.09 -28.11 -5.37
C LEU A 127 5.95 -29.25 -4.36
N TRP A 128 5.80 -28.90 -3.08
CA TRP A 128 5.52 -29.83 -2.00
C TRP A 128 4.51 -29.25 -1.00
N PRO A 129 3.41 -29.95 -0.70
CA PRO A 129 3.08 -31.31 -1.13
C PRO A 129 2.79 -31.42 -2.64
N LYS A 130 3.10 -32.58 -3.23
CA LYS A 130 2.98 -32.79 -4.68
C LYS A 130 1.52 -32.89 -5.10
N ASN A 131 1.14 -32.16 -6.15
CA ASN A 131 -0.22 -32.13 -6.71
C ASN A 131 -1.29 -31.68 -5.71
N ASP A 132 -0.89 -30.88 -4.72
CA ASP A 132 -1.79 -30.37 -3.71
C ASP A 132 -2.44 -29.04 -4.17
N PRO A 133 -3.75 -28.83 -3.96
CA PRO A 133 -4.43 -27.58 -4.29
C PRO A 133 -3.82 -26.34 -3.66
N VAL A 134 -3.07 -26.44 -2.56
CA VAL A 134 -2.42 -25.29 -1.92
C VAL A 134 -1.46 -24.54 -2.86
N TRP A 135 -0.90 -25.25 -3.85
CA TRP A 135 -0.05 -24.66 -4.89
C TRP A 135 -0.76 -24.56 -6.25
N GLY A 136 -2.10 -24.65 -6.27
CA GLY A 136 -2.89 -24.70 -7.50
C GLY A 136 -2.71 -23.47 -8.41
N ASP A 137 -2.39 -22.32 -7.83
CA ASP A 137 -2.20 -21.05 -8.54
C ASP A 137 -0.72 -20.76 -8.86
N VAL A 138 0.21 -21.65 -8.47
CA VAL A 138 1.64 -21.51 -8.79
C VAL A 138 1.91 -21.98 -10.21
N GLN A 139 2.37 -21.07 -11.05
CA GLN A 139 2.66 -21.31 -12.46
C GLN A 139 4.08 -21.84 -12.65
N GLN A 140 4.27 -22.83 -13.52
CA GLN A 140 5.61 -23.31 -13.86
C GLN A 140 6.26 -22.42 -14.93
N GLY A 141 7.53 -22.06 -14.69
CA GLY A 141 8.32 -21.19 -15.56
C GLY A 141 8.54 -19.82 -14.94
N VAL A 142 8.71 -18.82 -15.80
CA VAL A 142 9.00 -17.43 -15.40
C VAL A 142 7.82 -16.50 -15.75
N PRO A 143 7.57 -15.44 -14.97
CA PRO A 143 6.53 -14.46 -15.29
C PRO A 143 6.75 -13.84 -16.68
N PRO A 144 5.69 -13.60 -17.47
CA PRO A 144 5.80 -12.98 -18.81
C PRO A 144 6.40 -11.56 -18.77
N THR A 145 6.20 -10.86 -17.66
CA THR A 145 6.71 -9.50 -17.40
C THR A 145 8.15 -9.48 -16.87
N GLY A 146 8.76 -10.66 -16.63
CA GLY A 146 10.10 -10.79 -16.06
C GLY A 146 10.11 -10.93 -14.54
N ASP A 147 11.30 -10.81 -13.94
CA ASP A 147 11.47 -10.85 -12.49
C ASP A 147 10.65 -9.72 -11.83
N PHE A 148 9.87 -10.03 -10.79
CA PHE A 148 9.16 -9.03 -9.98
C PHE A 148 10.12 -8.04 -9.30
N VAL A 149 11.38 -8.46 -9.07
CA VAL A 149 12.47 -7.60 -8.63
C VAL A 149 13.73 -7.88 -9.45
N THR A 150 14.16 -6.94 -10.28
CA THR A 150 15.22 -7.15 -11.30
C THR A 150 16.67 -7.01 -10.75
N THR A 151 17.67 -7.40 -11.56
CA THR A 151 19.13 -7.31 -11.24
C THR A 151 19.71 -5.91 -11.36
N ASN A 152 18.99 -4.96 -11.97
CA ASN A 152 19.55 -3.65 -12.31
C ASN A 152 19.51 -2.73 -11.10
N VAL A 153 20.37 -3.09 -10.16
CA VAL A 153 20.80 -2.23 -9.10
C VAL A 153 22.22 -1.80 -9.48
N GLY A 154 22.34 -0.69 -10.22
CA GLY A 154 23.64 -0.20 -10.71
C GLY A 154 24.64 0.03 -9.56
N ILE A 155 25.89 0.40 -9.85
CA ILE A 155 26.85 0.79 -8.78
C ILE A 155 26.34 1.99 -7.94
N ASN A 156 25.32 2.67 -8.47
CA ASN A 156 24.58 3.77 -7.85
C ASN A 156 23.28 3.32 -7.19
N TYR A 157 22.98 2.02 -7.13
CA TYR A 157 21.81 1.55 -6.41
C TYR A 157 22.01 1.74 -4.92
N VAL A 158 21.18 2.62 -4.41
CA VAL A 158 20.88 2.78 -3.01
C VAL A 158 19.65 1.91 -2.77
N SER A 159 19.77 0.89 -1.91
CA SER A 159 18.59 0.23 -1.35
C SER A 159 17.65 1.31 -0.80
N PRO A 160 16.32 1.26 -0.96
CA PRO A 160 15.43 2.16 -0.22
C PRO A 160 15.65 2.06 1.30
N GLY A 161 16.31 1.00 1.77
CA GLY A 161 16.71 0.80 3.16
C GLY A 161 17.17 2.09 3.81
N TYR A 162 16.25 2.66 4.59
CA TYR A 162 16.27 4.01 5.14
C TYR A 162 17.09 5.00 4.28
N GLN A 163 16.72 5.23 3.02
CA GLN A 163 16.65 6.63 2.59
C GLN A 163 15.77 7.28 3.63
N GLY A 164 16.34 8.06 4.56
CA GLY A 164 15.76 8.34 5.88
C GLY A 164 14.23 8.36 5.82
N THR A 165 13.59 7.23 6.12
CA THR A 165 12.16 7.14 5.82
C THR A 165 11.47 7.99 6.85
N SER A 166 10.79 9.04 6.41
CA SER A 166 9.83 9.70 7.28
C SER A 166 8.58 8.86 7.24
N ALA A 167 8.19 8.33 8.38
CA ALA A 167 7.00 7.55 8.53
C ALA A 167 6.23 8.02 9.76
N PHE A 168 4.91 7.95 9.65
CA PHE A 168 4.02 8.05 10.80
C PHE A 168 2.92 7.00 10.66
N ALA A 169 2.33 6.66 11.79
CA ALA A 169 1.26 5.69 11.89
C ALA A 169 0.27 6.15 12.95
N TYR A 170 -1.00 6.11 12.59
CA TYR A 170 -2.16 6.20 13.47
C TYR A 170 -2.93 4.89 13.29
N ASP A 171 -2.66 3.91 14.14
CA ASP A 171 -3.43 2.65 14.17
C ASP A 171 -4.90 2.93 14.51
N ASP A 172 -5.10 3.95 15.32
CA ASP A 172 -6.32 4.66 15.59
C ASP A 172 -5.95 6.15 15.83
N PHE A 173 -6.94 6.98 16.15
CA PHE A 173 -6.73 8.36 16.59
C PHE A 173 -6.98 8.54 18.09
N ASN A 174 -6.62 7.57 18.94
CA ASN A 174 -6.59 7.75 20.41
C ASN A 174 -5.63 8.88 20.83
N SER A 175 -4.73 9.27 19.92
CA SER A 175 -3.87 10.43 20.00
C SER A 175 -3.78 11.10 18.63
N ILE A 176 -4.17 12.37 18.57
CA ILE A 176 -3.97 13.25 17.40
C ILE A 176 -2.63 14.00 17.44
N THR A 177 -1.67 13.53 18.26
CA THR A 177 -0.34 14.14 18.33
C THR A 177 0.33 14.09 16.95
N GLY A 178 0.93 15.21 16.53
CA GLY A 178 1.51 15.33 15.19
C GLY A 178 0.56 15.95 14.17
N LEU A 179 -0.73 16.11 14.50
CA LEU A 179 -1.70 16.77 13.62
C LEU A 179 -1.98 18.21 14.04
N ASN A 180 -2.23 19.05 13.04
CA ASN A 180 -2.80 20.38 13.17
C ASN A 180 -4.24 20.37 12.64
N LEU A 181 -5.20 20.45 13.56
CA LEU A 181 -6.63 20.37 13.28
C LEU A 181 -7.21 21.78 13.06
N GLN A 182 -8.02 21.95 12.01
CA GLN A 182 -8.70 23.21 11.69
C GLN A 182 -10.19 23.00 11.47
N GLY A 183 -10.99 24.02 11.78
CA GLY A 183 -12.43 24.01 11.51
C GLY A 183 -13.15 23.01 12.40
N SER A 184 -13.94 22.12 11.78
CA SER A 184 -14.70 21.09 12.52
C SER A 184 -13.90 19.83 12.86
N SER A 185 -12.66 19.67 12.36
CA SER A 185 -11.90 18.44 12.58
C SER A 185 -11.59 18.24 14.06
N MET A 186 -11.82 17.02 14.58
CA MET A 186 -11.61 16.68 15.98
C MET A 186 -11.33 15.20 16.19
N GLN A 187 -10.68 14.89 17.31
CA GLN A 187 -10.65 13.52 17.85
C GLN A 187 -12.03 13.18 18.42
N SER A 188 -12.61 12.05 18.01
CA SER A 188 -13.86 11.54 18.57
C SER A 188 -13.63 10.81 19.91
N ILE A 189 -14.73 10.43 20.56
CA ILE A 189 -14.68 9.56 21.75
C ILE A 189 -14.40 8.09 21.41
N ASP A 190 -14.55 7.72 20.13
CA ASP A 190 -14.35 6.38 19.61
C ASP A 190 -12.97 6.26 18.92
N ASP A 191 -12.04 7.15 19.28
CA ASP A 191 -10.66 7.16 18.80
C ASP A 191 -10.54 7.29 17.26
N THR A 192 -11.44 8.03 16.62
CA THR A 192 -11.38 8.38 15.19
C THR A 192 -11.04 9.86 14.98
N LEU A 193 -10.50 10.18 13.80
CA LEU A 193 -10.40 11.56 13.32
C LEU A 193 -11.67 11.90 12.55
N VAL A 194 -12.55 12.67 13.17
CA VAL A 194 -13.74 13.21 12.53
C VAL A 194 -13.35 14.48 11.79
N LEU A 195 -13.64 14.57 10.49
CA LEU A 195 -13.44 15.79 9.71
C LEU A 195 -14.67 16.69 9.80
N THR A 196 -15.85 16.18 9.45
CA THR A 196 -17.13 16.87 9.64
C THR A 196 -18.19 15.93 10.23
N TRP A 197 -19.23 16.51 10.82
CA TRP A 197 -20.34 15.82 11.50
C TRP A 197 -21.65 16.63 11.48
N GLY A 198 -21.71 17.71 10.72
CA GLY A 198 -22.82 18.67 10.72
C GLY A 198 -22.93 19.47 9.43
N ASP A 199 -23.90 20.37 9.37
CA ASP A 199 -24.14 21.20 8.19
C ASP A 199 -23.15 22.38 8.08
N ARG A 200 -22.80 22.75 6.85
CA ARG A 200 -22.01 23.94 6.51
C ARG A 200 -20.64 23.97 7.20
N GLN A 201 -19.99 22.83 7.29
CA GLN A 201 -18.67 22.69 7.89
C GLN A 201 -17.58 22.67 6.82
N GLY A 202 -16.40 23.13 7.24
CA GLY A 202 -15.14 22.92 6.56
C GLY A 202 -14.15 22.39 7.59
N ALA A 203 -13.26 21.51 7.15
CA ALA A 203 -12.31 20.85 8.03
C ALA A 203 -10.99 20.58 7.33
N SER A 204 -9.91 20.60 8.09
CA SER A 204 -8.64 20.05 7.63
C SER A 204 -7.82 19.50 8.80
N ALA A 205 -7.09 18.42 8.57
CA ALA A 205 -6.15 17.83 9.50
C ALA A 205 -4.81 17.62 8.79
N TRP A 206 -3.80 18.43 9.15
CA TRP A 206 -2.48 18.39 8.50
C TRP A 206 -1.44 17.74 9.39
N GLN A 207 -0.51 17.00 8.82
CA GLN A 207 0.75 16.73 9.52
C GLN A 207 1.44 18.04 9.90
N ASN A 208 2.01 18.09 11.11
CA ASN A 208 2.76 19.26 11.57
C ASN A 208 4.01 19.47 10.72
N GLU A 209 4.71 18.38 10.39
CA GLU A 209 5.94 18.37 9.63
C GLU A 209 5.70 17.97 8.17
N LYS A 210 6.48 18.57 7.26
CA LYS A 210 6.47 18.17 5.86
C LYS A 210 7.07 16.77 5.70
N GLN A 211 6.43 15.95 4.88
CA GLN A 211 6.82 14.59 4.55
C GLN A 211 7.51 14.53 3.19
N PRO A 212 8.51 13.65 3.00
CA PRO A 212 9.12 13.40 1.71
C PRO A 212 8.11 12.74 0.76
N VAL A 213 7.91 13.38 -0.40
CA VAL A 213 6.96 12.92 -1.43
C VAL A 213 7.57 12.85 -2.83
N ALA A 214 8.72 13.51 -3.04
CA ALA A 214 9.33 13.60 -4.38
C ALA A 214 9.85 12.27 -4.92
N ASN A 215 10.45 11.43 -4.06
CA ASN A 215 11.11 10.18 -4.47
C ASN A 215 10.20 8.95 -4.34
N GLY A 216 8.90 9.18 -4.18
CA GLY A 216 7.91 8.15 -3.94
C GLY A 216 7.44 8.09 -2.49
N PHE A 217 6.22 7.61 -2.31
CA PHE A 217 5.62 7.35 -1.01
C PHE A 217 4.50 6.32 -1.15
N GLU A 218 4.11 5.74 -0.03
CA GLU A 218 2.90 4.93 0.12
C GLU A 218 2.13 5.48 1.32
N THR A 219 0.82 5.66 1.17
CA THR A 219 -0.05 6.06 2.28
C THR A 219 -1.36 5.31 2.23
N MET A 220 -1.70 4.72 3.38
CA MET A 220 -2.89 3.90 3.54
C MET A 220 -3.75 4.50 4.63
N PHE A 221 -5.07 4.51 4.44
CA PHE A 221 -6.00 4.93 5.47
C PHE A 221 -7.33 4.21 5.34
N GLU A 222 -7.99 4.02 6.47
CA GLU A 222 -9.38 3.57 6.50
C GLU A 222 -10.29 4.76 6.76
N PHE A 223 -11.39 4.84 6.02
CA PHE A 223 -12.42 5.85 6.25
C PHE A 223 -13.80 5.20 6.35
N CYS A 224 -14.73 5.92 6.96
CA CYS A 224 -16.15 5.60 6.96
C CYS A 224 -16.94 6.89 6.83
N ILE A 225 -18.05 6.84 6.07
CA ILE A 225 -18.96 7.97 5.91
C ILE A 225 -20.36 7.59 6.38
N THR A 226 -20.83 8.24 7.45
CA THR A 226 -22.05 7.86 8.17
C THR A 226 -23.02 9.03 8.32
N ASP A 227 -24.16 8.78 8.97
CA ASP A 227 -25.12 9.82 9.38
C ASP A 227 -25.53 10.76 8.23
N GLN A 228 -25.96 10.19 7.11
CA GLN A 228 -26.46 11.00 6.00
C GLN A 228 -27.69 11.82 6.41
N HIS A 229 -27.59 13.13 6.24
CA HIS A 229 -28.69 14.06 6.40
C HIS A 229 -29.04 14.71 5.07
N ASN A 230 -30.33 14.68 4.74
CA ASN A 230 -30.84 15.13 3.44
C ASN A 230 -30.14 14.45 2.25
N GLY A 231 -29.74 13.18 2.38
CA GLY A 231 -29.12 12.38 1.33
C GLY A 231 -27.59 12.40 1.28
N GLY A 232 -26.91 13.11 2.20
CA GLY A 232 -25.44 13.14 2.24
C GLY A 232 -24.84 14.14 1.24
N ALA A 233 -23.74 14.78 1.65
CA ALA A 233 -22.82 15.59 0.86
C ALA A 233 -21.66 16.08 1.80
N ASP A 234 -20.58 16.68 1.33
CA ASP A 234 -20.13 16.71 -0.07
C ASP A 234 -19.00 15.67 -0.26
N GLY A 235 -18.17 15.43 0.77
CA GLY A 235 -17.12 14.41 0.75
C GLY A 235 -15.88 14.86 1.52
N PHE A 236 -14.74 14.26 1.21
CA PHE A 236 -13.43 14.65 1.74
C PHE A 236 -12.33 14.44 0.71
N ALA A 237 -11.10 14.86 1.02
CA ALA A 237 -9.93 14.62 0.17
C ALA A 237 -8.68 14.33 1.00
N LEU A 238 -7.80 13.49 0.46
CA LEU A 238 -6.39 13.43 0.86
C LEU A 238 -5.63 14.47 0.02
N VAL A 239 -4.86 15.35 0.66
CA VAL A 239 -4.22 16.48 -0.01
C VAL A 239 -2.73 16.52 0.30
N ILE A 240 -1.92 16.67 -0.75
CA ILE A 240 -0.49 16.95 -0.69
C ILE A 240 -0.30 18.41 -1.10
N GLN A 241 0.32 19.22 -0.24
CA GLN A 241 0.44 20.66 -0.50
C GLN A 241 1.67 21.32 0.11
N ASN A 242 2.10 22.42 -0.50
CA ASN A 242 3.21 23.24 -0.02
C ASN A 242 2.83 24.73 0.13
N ASP A 243 1.68 24.99 0.74
CA ASP A 243 1.13 26.31 1.07
C ASP A 243 1.22 26.57 2.58
N SER A 244 0.45 25.82 3.39
CA SER A 244 0.40 26.00 4.85
C SER A 244 -0.27 24.82 5.57
N ASN A 245 0.28 24.36 6.69
CA ASN A 245 -0.35 23.34 7.55
C ASN A 245 -1.41 23.89 8.51
N THR A 246 -1.86 25.13 8.32
CA THR A 246 -2.96 25.77 9.08
C THR A 246 -4.11 26.21 8.18
N VAL A 247 -4.04 25.91 6.88
CA VAL A 247 -5.10 26.26 5.95
C VAL A 247 -6.32 25.38 6.23
N LEU A 248 -7.49 26.00 6.42
CA LEU A 248 -8.75 25.28 6.62
C LEU A 248 -9.40 24.88 5.29
N GLY A 249 -9.31 25.78 4.31
CA GLY A 249 -10.10 25.75 3.08
C GLY A 249 -11.59 25.99 3.25
N ALA A 250 -12.35 25.86 2.16
CA ALA A 250 -13.78 26.11 2.11
C ALA A 250 -14.60 24.81 2.13
N GLY A 251 -15.74 24.86 2.82
CA GLY A 251 -16.68 23.75 2.88
C GLY A 251 -17.53 23.56 1.60
N SER A 252 -18.57 22.73 1.71
CA SER A 252 -19.42 22.27 0.60
C SER A 252 -18.61 21.60 -0.53
N TYR A 253 -19.04 21.73 -1.79
CA TYR A 253 -18.43 21.16 -3.02
C TYR A 253 -16.93 21.46 -3.22
N ARG A 254 -16.32 22.27 -2.35
CA ARG A 254 -14.88 22.57 -2.37
C ARG A 254 -14.07 21.61 -1.50
N LEU A 255 -14.74 20.79 -0.70
CA LEU A 255 -14.16 19.68 0.07
C LEU A 255 -12.95 20.08 0.93
N GLY A 256 -12.88 21.35 1.35
CA GLY A 256 -11.79 21.91 2.13
C GLY A 256 -10.47 22.13 1.37
N TYR A 257 -10.37 21.84 0.07
CA TYR A 257 -9.16 22.09 -0.72
C TYR A 257 -9.37 23.13 -1.85
N GLY A 258 -10.59 23.17 -2.39
CA GLY A 258 -10.97 23.97 -3.54
C GLY A 258 -10.93 25.47 -3.28
N HIS A 259 -10.23 26.20 -4.15
CA HIS A 259 -10.10 27.66 -4.15
C HIS A 259 -9.41 28.28 -2.93
N ASP A 260 -8.72 27.50 -2.11
CA ASP A 260 -8.06 28.01 -0.91
C ASP A 260 -6.61 27.51 -0.72
N ILE A 261 -6.19 26.44 -1.41
CA ILE A 261 -4.85 25.85 -1.23
C ILE A 261 -4.06 25.95 -2.54
N TYR A 262 -2.95 26.70 -2.51
CA TYR A 262 -1.95 26.72 -3.60
C TYR A 262 -1.06 25.49 -3.56
N ASN A 263 -0.26 25.26 -4.61
CA ASN A 263 0.82 24.27 -4.57
C ASN A 263 0.33 22.88 -4.15
N SER A 264 -0.83 22.45 -4.65
CA SER A 264 -1.50 21.25 -4.13
C SER A 264 -1.97 20.28 -5.21
N LEU A 265 -2.02 19.02 -4.80
CA LEU A 265 -2.72 17.93 -5.45
C LEU A 265 -3.71 17.36 -4.42
N ALA A 266 -4.97 17.23 -4.81
CA ALA A 266 -6.03 16.67 -3.98
C ALA A 266 -6.56 15.40 -4.65
N ILE A 267 -6.68 14.33 -3.86
CA ILE A 267 -7.38 13.11 -4.23
C ILE A 267 -8.71 13.16 -3.48
N GLU A 268 -9.78 13.52 -4.18
CA GLU A 268 -11.10 13.66 -3.58
C GLU A 268 -11.89 12.36 -3.61
N PHE A 269 -12.77 12.23 -2.61
CA PHE A 269 -13.76 11.17 -2.45
C PHE A 269 -15.10 11.88 -2.35
N ASP A 270 -15.68 12.16 -3.52
CA ASP A 270 -16.87 12.99 -3.67
C ASP A 270 -18.14 12.12 -3.69
N THR A 271 -19.11 12.57 -2.91
CA THR A 271 -20.36 11.89 -2.58
C THR A 271 -21.59 12.69 -3.03
N TRP A 272 -21.39 13.71 -3.87
CA TRP A 272 -22.42 14.61 -4.32
C TRP A 272 -22.21 15.01 -5.79
N LEU A 273 -23.31 15.10 -6.54
CA LEU A 273 -23.28 15.58 -7.92
C LEU A 273 -23.54 17.09 -7.95
N ASP A 274 -22.47 17.89 -8.03
CA ASP A 274 -22.54 19.32 -8.31
C ASP A 274 -22.20 19.63 -9.79
N THR A 275 -23.25 19.71 -10.60
CA THR A 275 -23.13 20.04 -12.03
C THR A 275 -22.46 21.39 -12.34
N SER A 276 -22.25 22.28 -11.35
CA SER A 276 -21.55 23.56 -11.55
C SER A 276 -20.03 23.42 -11.62
N VAL A 277 -19.49 22.31 -11.09
CA VAL A 277 -18.08 21.92 -11.17
C VAL A 277 -17.86 20.72 -12.08
N SER A 278 -18.91 20.28 -12.77
CA SER A 278 -18.92 19.26 -13.83
C SER A 278 -18.71 17.82 -13.35
N ASP A 279 -19.06 17.53 -12.09
CA ASP A 279 -18.95 16.18 -11.51
C ASP A 279 -19.61 15.12 -12.40
N PRO A 280 -18.99 13.93 -12.53
CA PRO A 280 -19.51 12.85 -13.37
C PRO A 280 -20.76 12.20 -12.77
N ASN A 281 -20.83 12.08 -11.43
CA ASN A 281 -21.93 11.50 -10.67
C ASN A 281 -21.78 11.82 -9.17
N ASP A 282 -22.63 11.26 -8.33
CA ASP A 282 -22.68 11.45 -6.88
C ASP A 282 -21.82 10.45 -6.08
N ASN A 283 -20.89 9.75 -6.72
CA ASN A 283 -19.98 8.78 -6.09
C ASN A 283 -18.73 8.61 -6.95
N HIS A 284 -17.79 9.55 -6.84
CA HIS A 284 -16.59 9.55 -7.67
C HIS A 284 -15.34 9.89 -6.88
N VAL A 285 -14.21 9.50 -7.46
CA VAL A 285 -12.86 9.80 -6.96
C VAL A 285 -12.14 10.51 -8.08
N SER A 286 -11.49 11.61 -7.77
CA SER A 286 -10.83 12.46 -8.76
C SER A 286 -9.52 13.01 -8.21
N ILE A 287 -8.56 13.25 -9.08
CA ILE A 287 -7.28 13.85 -8.73
C ILE A 287 -7.22 15.25 -9.33
N HIS A 288 -7.32 16.27 -8.49
CA HIS A 288 -7.30 17.67 -8.90
C HIS A 288 -5.98 18.34 -8.56
N THR A 289 -5.40 19.00 -9.55
CA THR A 289 -4.22 19.84 -9.34
C THR A 289 -4.10 20.93 -10.38
N ARG A 290 -3.47 22.03 -9.99
CA ARG A 290 -3.08 23.11 -10.90
C ARG A 290 -1.61 23.48 -10.70
N GLY A 291 -0.80 22.52 -10.22
CA GLY A 291 0.59 22.73 -9.85
C GLY A 291 0.71 23.81 -8.77
N ALA A 292 1.47 24.86 -9.08
CA ALA A 292 1.66 26.00 -8.17
C ALA A 292 0.45 26.94 -8.05
N LEU A 293 -0.58 26.79 -8.88
CA LEU A 293 -1.77 27.64 -8.82
C LEU A 293 -2.75 27.16 -7.74
N LEU A 294 -3.65 28.05 -7.34
CA LEU A 294 -4.76 27.75 -6.43
C LEU A 294 -5.62 26.61 -6.98
N ASN A 295 -5.79 25.54 -6.21
CA ASN A 295 -6.52 24.36 -6.66
C ASN A 295 -8.04 24.61 -6.79
N SER A 296 -8.76 23.70 -7.45
CA SER A 296 -10.17 23.84 -7.80
C SER A 296 -10.82 22.46 -7.92
N PRO A 297 -12.07 22.29 -7.43
CA PRO A 297 -12.83 21.05 -7.58
C PRO A 297 -13.49 20.93 -8.97
N ASP A 298 -13.52 22.02 -9.74
CA ASP A 298 -13.96 21.97 -11.14
C ASP A 298 -13.19 20.89 -11.91
N GLU A 299 -13.90 19.94 -12.51
CA GLU A 299 -13.34 18.78 -13.21
C GLU A 299 -12.48 19.15 -14.43
N SER A 300 -12.50 20.41 -14.89
CA SER A 300 -11.50 20.92 -15.83
C SER A 300 -10.07 20.99 -15.24
N CYS A 301 -9.94 20.87 -13.92
CA CYS A 301 -8.69 20.80 -13.17
C CYS A 301 -8.36 19.38 -12.69
N SER A 302 -9.20 18.39 -13.01
CA SER A 302 -8.91 16.98 -12.77
C SER A 302 -7.93 16.45 -13.81
N ILE A 303 -6.95 15.67 -13.35
CA ILE A 303 -5.99 14.95 -14.20
C ILE A 303 -6.36 13.47 -14.37
N ALA A 304 -7.20 12.94 -13.49
CA ALA A 304 -7.78 11.60 -13.58
C ALA A 304 -9.01 11.50 -12.69
N SER A 305 -10.02 10.76 -13.13
CA SER A 305 -11.27 10.56 -12.38
C SER A 305 -11.83 9.17 -12.66
N ALA A 306 -12.47 8.58 -11.65
CA ALA A 306 -13.10 7.27 -11.73
C ALA A 306 -14.33 7.19 -10.81
N THR A 307 -15.23 6.28 -11.14
CA THR A 307 -16.32 5.87 -10.25
C THR A 307 -15.88 4.56 -9.59
N PRO A 308 -15.65 4.52 -8.27
CA PRO A 308 -15.29 3.29 -7.59
C PRO A 308 -16.41 2.26 -7.68
N SER A 309 -16.07 0.98 -7.54
CA SER A 309 -17.04 -0.13 -7.55
C SER A 309 -17.90 -0.18 -6.28
N VAL A 310 -17.48 0.54 -5.23
CA VAL A 310 -18.16 0.68 -3.95
C VAL A 310 -18.86 2.03 -3.84
N ASN A 311 -19.87 2.11 -2.99
CA ASN A 311 -20.55 3.36 -2.66
C ASN A 311 -19.87 3.98 -1.43
N LEU A 312 -19.17 5.10 -1.62
CA LEU A 312 -18.40 5.79 -0.60
C LEU A 312 -19.24 6.21 0.62
N SER A 313 -20.56 6.37 0.43
CA SER A 313 -21.51 6.81 1.46
C SER A 313 -22.38 5.68 2.02
N ASP A 314 -21.95 4.42 1.97
CA ASP A 314 -22.75 3.27 2.44
C ASP A 314 -22.66 2.98 3.95
N GLY A 315 -21.85 3.74 4.69
CA GLY A 315 -21.61 3.55 6.11
C GLY A 315 -20.77 2.33 6.47
N GLN A 316 -20.10 1.71 5.50
CA GLN A 316 -19.06 0.71 5.71
C GLN A 316 -17.68 1.37 5.82
N VAL A 317 -16.74 0.60 6.38
CA VAL A 317 -15.33 0.97 6.38
C VAL A 317 -14.74 0.61 5.02
N HIS A 318 -14.03 1.56 4.43
CA HIS A 318 -13.29 1.37 3.19
C HIS A 318 -11.80 1.59 3.42
N LEU A 319 -10.98 0.74 2.81
CA LEU A 319 -9.52 0.86 2.83
C LEU A 319 -9.05 1.54 1.54
N VAL A 320 -8.26 2.60 1.70
CA VAL A 320 -7.59 3.29 0.60
C VAL A 320 -6.09 3.08 0.70
N ASP A 321 -5.46 2.78 -0.42
CA ASP A 321 -4.01 2.83 -0.59
C ASP A 321 -3.66 3.79 -1.74
N VAL A 322 -2.72 4.70 -1.47
CA VAL A 322 -2.18 5.63 -2.45
C VAL A 322 -0.68 5.41 -2.55
N LEU A 323 -0.25 4.92 -3.71
CA LEU A 323 1.14 4.68 -4.05
C LEU A 323 1.61 5.71 -5.07
N TYR A 324 2.71 6.38 -4.79
CA TYR A 324 3.43 7.19 -5.75
C TYR A 324 4.80 6.58 -5.99
N GLU A 325 5.04 6.09 -7.20
CA GLU A 325 6.33 5.53 -7.61
C GLU A 325 6.65 5.88 -9.06
N ASP A 326 7.91 6.19 -9.34
CA ASP A 326 8.42 6.49 -10.69
C ASP A 326 7.60 7.56 -11.46
N GLY A 327 7.04 8.55 -10.75
CA GLY A 327 6.25 9.63 -11.35
C GLY A 327 4.79 9.28 -11.64
N THR A 328 4.32 8.12 -11.18
CA THR A 328 2.96 7.63 -11.35
C THR A 328 2.26 7.54 -10.01
N LEU A 329 1.02 8.02 -9.95
CA LEU A 329 0.15 7.94 -8.79
C LEU A 329 -0.91 6.87 -9.02
N TYR A 330 -1.01 5.93 -8.09
CA TYR A 330 -2.00 4.86 -8.05
C TYR A 330 -2.91 5.05 -6.85
N VAL A 331 -4.21 4.90 -7.05
CA VAL A 331 -5.20 4.93 -5.97
C VAL A 331 -5.98 3.63 -6.01
N PHE A 332 -5.99 2.91 -4.89
CA PHE A 332 -6.76 1.68 -4.67
C PHE A 332 -7.83 1.93 -3.64
N ILE A 333 -9.01 1.32 -3.82
CA ILE A 333 -10.11 1.38 -2.87
C ILE A 333 -10.69 -0.03 -2.75
N ASP A 334 -10.58 -0.61 -1.56
CA ASP A 334 -10.91 -1.99 -1.18
C ASP A 334 -10.22 -3.11 -2.00
N ASP A 335 -10.29 -3.10 -3.33
CA ASP A 335 -9.51 -4.02 -4.18
C ASP A 335 -8.07 -3.51 -4.35
N MET A 336 -7.16 -4.06 -3.54
CA MET A 336 -5.73 -3.73 -3.58
C MET A 336 -4.97 -4.37 -4.76
N ASN A 337 -5.65 -5.07 -5.67
CA ASN A 337 -5.00 -5.63 -6.87
C ASN A 337 -5.13 -4.75 -8.10
N THR A 338 -6.18 -3.92 -8.16
CA THR A 338 -6.53 -3.12 -9.33
C THR A 338 -6.74 -1.67 -8.91
N PRO A 339 -5.91 -0.72 -9.37
CA PRO A 339 -6.10 0.68 -9.02
C PRO A 339 -7.40 1.20 -9.64
N VAL A 340 -8.15 2.00 -8.89
CA VAL A 340 -9.29 2.76 -9.43
C VAL A 340 -8.80 3.95 -10.27
N ILE A 341 -7.64 4.51 -9.94
CA ILE A 341 -6.95 5.56 -10.71
C ILE A 341 -5.48 5.21 -10.84
N GLU A 342 -4.95 5.37 -12.05
CA GLU A 342 -3.51 5.36 -12.38
C GLU A 342 -3.24 6.59 -13.26
N VAL A 343 -2.34 7.48 -12.83
CA VAL A 343 -2.03 8.71 -13.56
C VAL A 343 -0.59 9.16 -13.37
N ASP A 344 0.05 9.57 -14.48
CA ASP A 344 1.36 10.20 -14.45
C ASP A 344 1.25 11.64 -13.93
N TYR A 345 2.01 11.97 -12.88
CA TYR A 345 2.13 13.34 -12.41
C TYR A 345 3.44 13.57 -11.66
N ASP A 346 4.21 14.58 -12.06
CA ASP A 346 5.42 14.98 -11.34
C ASP A 346 5.06 15.93 -10.17
N LEU A 347 5.18 15.44 -8.94
CA LEU A 347 4.91 16.20 -7.72
C LEU A 347 5.84 17.40 -7.51
N GLU A 348 6.98 17.48 -8.18
CA GLU A 348 7.84 18.68 -8.14
C GLU A 348 7.13 19.92 -8.69
N ASN A 349 6.07 19.75 -9.50
CA ASN A 349 5.22 20.85 -9.97
C ASN A 349 4.46 21.57 -8.85
N LEU A 350 4.41 21.00 -7.64
CA LEU A 350 3.88 21.64 -6.44
C LEU A 350 4.89 22.59 -5.78
N GLY A 351 6.12 22.67 -6.29
CA GLY A 351 7.16 23.54 -5.73
C GLY A 351 7.60 23.08 -4.35
N LEU A 352 7.98 21.80 -4.22
CA LEU A 352 8.31 21.13 -2.97
C LEU A 352 9.47 21.79 -2.21
N ASP A 353 9.52 21.58 -0.89
CA ASP A 353 10.59 22.07 -0.01
C ASP A 353 11.60 20.95 0.25
N ALA A 354 12.67 20.92 -0.55
CA ALA A 354 13.65 19.82 -0.55
C ALA A 354 12.99 18.44 -0.71
N GLY A 355 12.05 18.34 -1.66
CA GLY A 355 11.29 17.11 -1.92
C GLY A 355 10.19 16.80 -0.91
N LYS A 356 9.92 17.71 0.04
CA LYS A 356 8.90 17.55 1.09
C LYS A 356 7.70 18.48 0.90
N ALA A 357 6.52 18.00 1.30
CA ALA A 357 5.27 18.74 1.36
C ALA A 357 4.46 18.34 2.60
N TRP A 358 3.48 19.15 3.00
CA TRP A 358 2.50 18.69 3.97
C TRP A 358 1.53 17.72 3.31
N ILE A 359 1.12 16.72 4.07
CA ILE A 359 0.05 15.80 3.71
C ILE A 359 -1.01 15.85 4.81
N GLY A 360 -2.27 15.72 4.42
CA GLY A 360 -3.40 15.80 5.36
C GLY A 360 -4.72 15.55 4.68
N PHE A 361 -5.79 15.58 5.47
CA PHE A 361 -7.15 15.44 4.99
C PHE A 361 -7.86 16.79 5.01
N THR A 362 -8.77 16.99 4.06
CA THR A 362 -9.71 18.11 4.03
C THR A 362 -11.12 17.59 3.84
N ALA A 363 -12.14 18.31 4.31
CA ALA A 363 -13.53 17.94 4.06
C ALA A 363 -14.45 19.15 4.05
N GLY A 364 -15.62 18.98 3.44
CA GLY A 364 -16.63 20.01 3.32
C GLY A 364 -18.04 19.46 3.37
N THR A 365 -18.94 20.21 4.02
CA THR A 365 -20.37 19.95 3.97
C THR A 365 -21.16 21.22 3.65
N GLY A 366 -22.30 21.04 3.00
CA GLY A 366 -23.30 22.06 2.74
C GLY A 366 -24.51 21.92 3.65
N TRP A 367 -25.69 22.22 3.10
CA TRP A 367 -26.97 21.97 3.79
C TRP A 367 -27.34 20.48 3.84
N ARG A 368 -26.81 19.71 2.89
CA ARG A 368 -26.72 18.26 2.97
C ARG A 368 -25.38 17.95 3.60
N TYR A 369 -25.35 16.94 4.46
CA TYR A 369 -24.12 16.57 5.15
C TYR A 369 -24.12 15.10 5.49
N GLN A 370 -22.94 14.60 5.78
CA GLN A 370 -22.68 13.29 6.37
C GLN A 370 -21.44 13.42 7.25
N THR A 371 -21.30 12.52 8.21
CA THR A 371 -20.11 12.47 9.06
C THR A 371 -19.00 11.78 8.27
N GLN A 372 -17.85 12.44 8.09
CA GLN A 372 -16.67 11.81 7.49
C GLN A 372 -15.61 11.56 8.55
N GLU A 373 -15.20 10.30 8.68
CA GLU A 373 -14.23 9.85 9.68
C GLU A 373 -13.07 9.11 9.02
N ILE A 374 -11.86 9.40 9.50
CA ILE A 374 -10.66 8.60 9.24
C ILE A 374 -10.41 7.76 10.48
N LEU A 375 -10.25 6.46 10.30
CA LEU A 375 -10.18 5.46 11.37
C LEU A 375 -8.72 5.11 11.68
N SER A 376 -7.91 4.96 10.63
CA SER A 376 -6.47 4.71 10.71
C SER A 376 -5.76 5.44 9.57
N TRP A 377 -4.48 5.79 9.77
CA TRP A 377 -3.68 6.45 8.72
C TRP A 377 -2.19 6.17 8.87
N TYR A 378 -1.60 5.66 7.79
CA TYR A 378 -0.18 5.31 7.67
C TYR A 378 0.44 6.05 6.51
N PHE A 379 1.69 6.46 6.68
CA PHE A 379 2.48 7.07 5.62
C PHE A 379 3.91 6.58 5.70
N MET A 380 4.49 6.28 4.55
CA MET A 380 5.90 6.03 4.38
C MET A 380 6.40 6.78 3.15
N GLY A 381 7.25 7.77 3.36
CA GLY A 381 7.89 8.51 2.28
C GLY A 381 9.36 8.15 2.13
N TYR A 382 9.85 8.16 0.90
CA TYR A 382 11.24 7.83 0.56
C TYR A 382 12.06 9.13 0.42
N GLU A 383 13.18 9.23 1.13
CA GLU A 383 14.01 10.46 1.22
C GLU A 383 15.01 10.69 0.10
#